data_AF-A0A432UBG5-F1
#
_entry.id   AF-A0A432UBG5-F1
#
_cell.length_a   1.000
_cell.length_b   1.000
_cell.length_c   1.000
_cell.angle_alpha   90.00
_cell.angle_beta   90.00
_cell.angle_gamma   90.00
#
_symmetry.space_group_name_H-M   'P 1'
#
loop_
_entity.id
_entity.type
_entity.pdbx_description
1 polymer ?
#
loop_
_entity_poly.entity_id
_entity_poly.type
_entity_poly.pdbx_seq_one_letter_code
_entity_poly.pdbx_strand_id
1 'polypeptide(L)'
;MRLYLGYPLSYSPKGSFKLKDNFLSEVNCDYSQVPVEVKRKLLSLLENLTEKDYLFLNGVSYDGADILEFSLFPLEGFGLREVVLPGYLYGKSTYLVRELLKRIFKRKVSVLYDFNFFGENTIVLNVGYTKSSVSLGGRLLSVIPVGEFHLVDTLGNYLFNRTIGELGISNARLRKEGMRGVLLDNSRASAARILFRRTSILSVPQLEYEREISDSEVERVLSPVIGSARYGDEVRSPFDFSTAFVKSLYTYEEVFGERMRVSEIFVVGRLSWPFVRYLKSLFPVPIYEFSGEEFLELPVKISSSKPEFRVFYLEKSVQRWRGLDLEPEEVSLNLLRHYFNKKDMRGVKIIEELVKLGSSDDSFVYELLNIVRRCSTLNRTELAYLNASISALSRLDLKDNLFSKVLKELEDKAFNWQLPFETKMNILYFCHRHKEKLKETSLAIFPYLMLTYIRERKISEGERNFVRTVAESFFKG
;
A
#
# COMPACT_ATOMS: atom_id res chain seq x y z
N MET A 1 -7.76 13.11 34.08
CA MET A 1 -6.63 12.85 33.17
C MET A 1 -7.12 12.19 31.92
N ARG A 2 -6.44 12.41 30.80
CA ARG A 2 -6.70 11.77 29.51
C ARG A 2 -5.59 10.75 29.21
N LEU A 3 -5.93 9.68 28.51
CA LEU A 3 -5.01 8.65 28.01
C LEU A 3 -5.20 8.52 26.50
N TYR A 4 -4.13 8.40 25.72
CA TYR A 4 -4.21 8.01 24.31
C TYR A 4 -3.74 6.57 24.15
N LEU A 5 -4.61 5.69 23.65
CA LEU A 5 -4.27 4.30 23.34
C LEU A 5 -4.00 4.15 21.85
N GLY A 6 -2.72 4.18 21.49
CA GLY A 6 -2.26 4.08 20.11
C GLY A 6 -1.31 2.93 19.86
N TYR A 7 -0.94 2.80 18.58
CA TYR A 7 0.11 1.92 18.11
C TYR A 7 1.32 2.72 17.59
N PRO A 8 2.57 2.25 17.79
CA PRO A 8 2.99 1.27 18.80
C PRO A 8 3.09 1.91 20.19
N LEU A 9 3.01 3.23 20.26
CA LEU A 9 3.11 4.04 21.47
C LEU A 9 1.72 4.51 21.89
N SER A 10 1.46 4.34 23.18
CA SER A 10 0.36 4.95 23.91
C SER A 10 0.94 6.00 24.85
N TYR A 11 0.14 7.00 25.21
CA TYR A 11 0.60 8.15 25.97
C TYR A 11 -0.30 8.40 27.17
N SER A 12 0.33 8.74 28.29
CA SER A 12 -0.31 9.18 29.53
C SER A 12 0.40 10.43 30.06
N PRO A 13 -0.19 11.15 31.04
CA PRO A 13 0.51 12.28 31.68
C PRO A 13 1.82 11.91 32.39
N LYS A 14 2.12 10.61 32.59
CA LYS A 14 3.39 10.14 33.16
C LYS A 14 4.43 9.75 32.10
N GLY A 15 4.08 9.87 30.82
CA GLY A 15 4.95 9.52 29.70
C GLY A 15 4.34 8.47 28.75
N SER A 16 5.16 8.07 27.79
CA SER A 16 4.81 7.07 26.76
C SER A 16 5.06 5.64 27.22
N PHE A 17 4.24 4.71 26.75
CA PHE A 17 4.39 3.26 26.99
C PHE A 17 3.95 2.47 25.76
N LYS A 18 4.29 1.17 25.71
CA LYS A 18 3.79 0.27 24.67
C LYS A 18 2.96 -0.83 25.30
N LEU A 19 1.76 -1.05 24.76
CA LEU A 19 0.86 -2.09 25.25
C LEU A 19 1.54 -3.46 25.26
N LYS A 20 2.25 -3.81 24.17
CA LYS A 20 2.98 -5.07 24.09
C LYS A 20 4.05 -5.22 25.18
N ASP A 21 4.75 -4.13 25.52
CA ASP A 21 5.87 -4.20 26.46
C ASP A 21 5.31 -4.38 27.89
N ASN A 22 4.22 -3.68 28.22
CA ASN A 22 3.48 -3.89 29.47
C ASN A 22 2.97 -5.32 29.59
N PHE A 23 2.28 -5.84 28.57
CA PHE A 23 1.77 -7.22 28.59
C PHE A 23 2.88 -8.24 28.83
N LEU A 24 3.98 -8.15 28.08
CA LEU A 24 5.11 -9.09 28.18
C LEU A 24 5.78 -9.05 29.55
N SER A 25 5.83 -7.86 30.17
CA SER A 25 6.29 -7.70 31.55
C SER A 25 5.38 -8.43 32.52
N GLU A 26 4.05 -8.30 32.39
CA GLU A 26 3.10 -8.95 33.31
C GLU A 26 3.11 -10.48 33.20
N VAL A 27 3.31 -11.03 32.00
CA VAL A 27 3.40 -12.50 31.80
C VAL A 27 4.83 -13.05 31.89
N ASN A 28 5.78 -12.20 32.30
CA ASN A 28 7.21 -12.53 32.45
C ASN A 28 7.80 -13.26 31.23
N CYS A 29 7.61 -12.67 30.04
CA CYS A 29 8.09 -13.23 28.79
C CYS A 29 9.02 -12.25 28.04
N ASP A 30 10.20 -12.72 27.65
CA ASP A 30 11.11 -11.93 26.82
C ASP A 30 10.63 -11.89 25.36
N TYR A 31 10.49 -10.68 24.83
CA TYR A 31 10.14 -10.44 23.42
C TYR A 31 11.09 -11.12 22.43
N SER A 32 12.37 -11.33 22.79
CA SER A 32 13.34 -12.01 21.94
C SER A 32 12.89 -13.44 21.59
N GLN A 33 12.24 -14.12 22.54
CA GLN A 33 11.79 -15.51 22.45
C GLN A 33 10.40 -15.66 21.78
N VAL A 34 9.70 -14.55 21.55
CA VAL A 34 8.37 -14.57 20.94
C VAL A 34 8.46 -14.89 19.43
N PRO A 35 7.69 -15.88 18.92
CA PRO A 35 7.65 -16.19 17.48
C PRO A 35 7.21 -14.99 16.62
N VAL A 36 7.64 -14.93 15.37
CA VAL A 36 7.41 -13.78 14.48
C VAL A 36 5.91 -13.54 14.22
N GLU A 37 5.15 -14.62 14.05
CA GLU A 37 3.69 -14.58 13.88
C GLU A 37 3.02 -13.94 15.08
N VAL A 38 3.54 -14.23 16.28
CA VAL A 38 3.05 -13.71 17.56
C VAL A 38 3.46 -12.24 17.74
N LYS A 39 4.68 -11.86 17.32
CA LYS A 39 5.14 -10.46 17.31
C LYS A 39 4.22 -9.57 16.46
N ARG A 40 3.81 -10.04 15.28
CA ARG A 40 2.85 -9.33 14.42
C ARG A 40 1.50 -9.14 15.11
N LYS A 41 1.00 -10.18 15.80
CA LYS A 41 -0.24 -10.11 16.56
C LYS A 41 -0.13 -9.09 17.71
N LEU A 42 0.90 -9.16 18.54
CA LEU A 42 1.12 -8.19 19.62
C LEU A 42 1.17 -6.73 19.13
N LEU A 43 1.79 -6.48 17.97
CA LEU A 43 1.82 -5.15 17.36
C LEU A 43 0.46 -4.72 16.81
N SER A 44 -0.39 -5.63 16.33
CA SER A 44 -1.75 -5.32 15.85
C SER A 44 -2.83 -5.48 16.92
N LEU A 45 -2.47 -5.56 18.21
CA LEU A 45 -3.40 -5.86 19.31
C LEU A 45 -4.68 -5.04 19.26
N LEU A 46 -4.55 -3.70 19.21
CA LEU A 46 -5.70 -2.80 19.20
C LEU A 46 -6.63 -3.06 17.99
N GLU A 47 -6.07 -3.41 16.85
CA GLU A 47 -6.81 -3.62 15.60
C GLU A 47 -7.54 -4.99 15.53
N ASN A 48 -7.25 -5.88 16.48
CA ASN A 48 -7.74 -7.26 16.56
C ASN A 48 -8.31 -7.62 17.94
N LEU A 49 -8.77 -6.63 18.72
CA LEU A 49 -9.33 -6.85 20.07
C LEU A 49 -10.51 -7.84 20.12
N THR A 50 -11.17 -8.08 18.99
CA THR A 50 -12.31 -8.99 18.89
C THR A 50 -11.93 -10.45 18.60
N GLU A 51 -10.65 -10.74 18.33
CA GLU A 51 -10.18 -12.09 18.05
C GLU A 51 -10.07 -12.90 19.34
N LYS A 52 -10.65 -14.11 19.30
CA LYS A 52 -10.51 -15.15 20.33
C LYS A 52 -9.28 -16.00 20.07
N ASP A 53 -8.72 -16.61 21.11
CA ASP A 53 -7.52 -17.42 21.08
C ASP A 53 -6.40 -16.70 20.33
N TYR A 54 -6.27 -15.41 20.60
CA TYR A 54 -5.45 -14.50 19.82
C TYR A 54 -3.99 -14.92 19.84
N LEU A 55 -3.48 -15.31 21.01
CA LEU A 55 -2.07 -15.60 21.23
C LEU A 55 -1.91 -16.77 22.19
N PHE A 56 -1.03 -17.72 21.85
CA PHE A 56 -0.63 -18.80 22.75
C PHE A 56 0.80 -18.57 23.22
N LEU A 57 1.00 -18.48 24.53
CA LEU A 57 2.30 -18.21 25.13
C LEU A 57 2.41 -18.94 26.47
N ASN A 58 3.51 -19.65 26.68
CA ASN A 58 3.79 -20.41 27.91
C ASN A 58 2.65 -21.36 28.33
N GLY A 59 2.00 -22.03 27.37
CA GLY A 59 0.93 -22.98 27.68
C GLY A 59 -0.46 -22.34 27.84
N VAL A 60 -0.60 -21.01 27.70
CA VAL A 60 -1.84 -20.27 27.93
C VAL A 60 -2.29 -19.58 26.66
N SER A 61 -3.59 -19.71 26.34
CA SER A 61 -4.26 -18.92 25.30
C SER A 61 -4.78 -17.61 25.89
N TYR A 62 -4.51 -16.51 25.19
CA TYR A 62 -4.98 -15.17 25.53
C TYR A 62 -5.84 -14.61 24.41
N ASP A 63 -7.01 -14.05 24.74
CA ASP A 63 -7.80 -13.26 23.80
C ASP A 63 -7.24 -11.85 23.66
N GLY A 64 -7.58 -11.14 22.57
CA GLY A 64 -7.14 -9.75 22.38
C GLY A 64 -7.57 -8.81 23.51
N ALA A 65 -8.74 -9.07 24.12
CA ALA A 65 -9.23 -8.32 25.27
C ALA A 65 -8.40 -8.57 26.54
N ASP A 66 -8.01 -9.82 26.81
CA ASP A 66 -7.20 -10.19 27.97
C ASP A 66 -5.83 -9.51 27.90
N ILE A 67 -5.19 -9.56 26.74
CA ILE A 67 -3.87 -8.93 26.53
C ILE A 67 -3.97 -7.43 26.77
N LEU A 68 -5.03 -6.77 26.28
CA LEU A 68 -5.24 -5.35 26.54
C LEU A 68 -5.50 -5.09 28.03
N GLU A 69 -6.25 -5.94 28.72
CA GLU A 69 -6.47 -5.83 30.16
C GLU A 69 -5.15 -5.83 30.94
N PHE A 70 -4.31 -6.85 30.75
CA PHE A 70 -2.99 -6.94 31.37
C PHE A 70 -2.10 -5.75 31.00
N SER A 71 -2.16 -5.29 29.74
CA SER A 71 -1.37 -4.13 29.28
C SER A 71 -1.72 -2.83 30.03
N LEU A 72 -2.91 -2.75 30.61
CA LEU A 72 -3.44 -1.55 31.27
C LEU A 72 -3.36 -1.62 32.81
N PHE A 73 -3.03 -2.77 33.41
CA PHE A 73 -2.85 -2.91 34.87
C PHE A 73 -1.83 -1.92 35.47
N PRO A 74 -0.69 -1.62 34.83
CA PRO A 74 0.25 -0.61 35.36
C PRO A 74 -0.34 0.80 35.49
N LEU A 75 -1.51 1.05 34.88
CA LEU A 75 -2.22 2.32 34.95
C LEU A 75 -3.32 2.32 36.02
N GLU A 76 -3.53 1.21 36.74
CA GLU A 76 -4.49 1.14 37.83
C GLU A 76 -4.18 2.23 38.89
N GLY A 77 -5.21 2.90 39.38
CA GLY A 77 -5.07 4.03 40.32
C GLY A 77 -4.84 5.40 39.67
N PHE A 78 -4.68 5.49 38.34
CA PHE A 78 -4.70 6.79 37.67
C PHE A 78 -6.10 7.42 37.73
N GLY A 79 -6.16 8.74 37.92
CA GLY A 79 -7.38 9.54 37.86
C GLY A 79 -7.92 9.72 36.44
N LEU A 80 -8.03 8.61 35.69
CA LEU A 80 -8.45 8.58 34.30
C LEU A 80 -9.92 9.00 34.17
N ARG A 81 -10.18 9.97 33.31
CA ARG A 81 -11.53 10.48 32.99
C ARG A 81 -11.87 10.22 31.53
N GLU A 82 -10.88 10.32 30.66
CA GLU A 82 -11.04 10.23 29.21
C GLU A 82 -9.99 9.29 28.61
N VAL A 83 -10.38 8.52 27.61
CA VAL A 83 -9.46 7.79 26.74
C VAL A 83 -9.69 8.23 25.30
N VAL A 84 -8.61 8.44 24.56
CA VAL A 84 -8.61 8.72 23.13
C VAL A 84 -8.21 7.48 22.38
N LEU A 85 -9.04 7.08 21.43
CA LEU A 85 -8.81 5.93 20.55
C LEU A 85 -8.62 6.38 19.10
N PRO A 86 -7.75 5.71 18.34
CA PRO A 86 -7.71 5.87 16.90
C PRO A 86 -9.07 5.55 16.24
N GLY A 87 -9.40 6.27 15.16
CA GLY A 87 -10.66 6.08 14.44
C GLY A 87 -10.88 4.64 13.94
N TYR A 88 -9.81 3.90 13.63
CA TYR A 88 -9.91 2.52 13.17
C TYR A 88 -10.38 1.52 14.25
N LEU A 89 -10.55 1.97 15.50
CA LEU A 89 -11.12 1.18 16.62
C LEU A 89 -12.62 1.41 16.85
N TYR A 90 -13.26 2.21 16.00
CA TYR A 90 -14.68 2.48 16.09
C TYR A 90 -15.53 1.20 16.00
N GLY A 91 -16.64 1.13 16.75
CA GLY A 91 -17.56 -0.01 16.75
C GLY A 91 -17.31 -1.03 17.87
N LYS A 92 -17.31 -2.34 17.54
CA LYS A 92 -17.23 -3.43 18.54
C LYS A 92 -15.97 -3.33 19.41
N SER A 93 -14.83 -2.97 18.83
CA SER A 93 -13.57 -2.79 19.59
C SER A 93 -13.72 -1.70 20.66
N THR A 94 -14.42 -0.61 20.36
CA THR A 94 -14.69 0.45 21.35
C THR A 94 -15.53 -0.07 22.52
N TYR A 95 -16.54 -0.90 22.26
CA TYR A 95 -17.34 -1.50 23.34
C TYR A 95 -16.48 -2.33 24.28
N LEU A 96 -15.59 -3.19 23.73
CA LEU A 96 -14.68 -3.99 24.53
C LEU A 96 -13.74 -3.12 25.38
N VAL A 97 -13.14 -2.08 24.78
CA VAL A 97 -12.29 -1.14 25.53
C VAL A 97 -13.07 -0.47 26.66
N ARG A 98 -14.31 -0.04 26.43
CA ARG A 98 -15.15 0.59 27.47
C ARG A 98 -15.38 -0.35 28.67
N GLU A 99 -15.73 -1.60 28.40
CA GLU A 99 -15.97 -2.57 29.48
C GLU A 99 -14.68 -2.91 30.24
N LEU A 100 -13.55 -3.06 29.54
CA LEU A 100 -12.24 -3.25 30.16
C LEU A 100 -11.86 -2.08 31.08
N LEU A 101 -11.99 -0.84 30.60
CA LEU A 101 -11.69 0.34 31.41
C LEU A 101 -12.62 0.45 32.63
N LYS A 102 -13.89 0.11 32.48
CA LYS A 102 -14.85 0.08 33.60
C LYS A 102 -14.43 -0.92 34.68
N ARG A 103 -13.94 -2.10 34.27
CA ARG A 103 -13.46 -3.15 35.17
C ARG A 103 -12.18 -2.73 35.90
N ILE A 104 -11.17 -2.26 35.17
CA ILE A 104 -9.86 -1.89 35.72
C ILE A 104 -9.95 -0.66 36.63
N PHE A 105 -10.62 0.41 36.19
CA PHE A 105 -10.63 1.69 36.92
C PHE A 105 -11.81 1.84 37.89
N LYS A 106 -12.70 0.84 37.97
CA LYS A 106 -13.93 0.82 38.78
C LYS A 106 -14.79 2.08 38.62
N ARG A 107 -14.76 2.70 37.44
CA ARG A 107 -15.49 3.94 37.11
C ARG A 107 -15.79 4.01 35.61
N LYS A 108 -16.72 4.87 35.22
CA LYS A 108 -16.97 5.18 33.80
C LYS A 108 -15.86 6.09 33.26
N VAL A 109 -15.23 5.68 32.16
CA VAL A 109 -14.25 6.47 31.41
C VAL A 109 -14.89 6.88 30.08
N SER A 110 -14.85 8.18 29.76
CA SER A 110 -15.34 8.69 28.48
C SER A 110 -14.41 8.28 27.35
N VAL A 111 -14.95 7.75 26.26
CA VAL A 111 -14.17 7.44 25.05
C VAL A 111 -14.36 8.54 24.03
N LEU A 112 -13.24 9.11 23.61
CA LEU A 112 -13.09 10.05 22.50
C LEU A 112 -12.30 9.36 21.38
N TYR A 113 -12.41 9.87 20.17
CA TYR A 113 -11.58 9.48 19.03
C TYR A 113 -10.64 10.61 18.62
N ASP A 114 -9.55 10.25 17.96
CA ASP A 114 -8.59 11.18 17.35
C ASP A 114 -9.27 12.32 16.56
N PHE A 115 -10.31 12.02 15.79
CA PHE A 115 -11.03 12.99 14.98
C PHE A 115 -11.91 13.97 15.78
N ASN A 116 -12.19 13.72 17.07
CA ASN A 116 -13.01 14.63 17.89
C ASN A 116 -12.29 15.94 18.26
N PHE A 117 -10.97 16.02 18.01
CA PHE A 117 -10.14 17.17 18.38
C PHE A 117 -9.94 18.17 17.24
N PHE A 118 -10.49 17.89 16.05
CA PHE A 118 -10.28 18.69 14.84
C PHE A 118 -11.58 19.33 14.34
N GLY A 119 -11.45 20.41 13.56
CA GLY A 119 -12.59 21.19 13.06
C GLY A 119 -13.29 20.53 11.87
N GLU A 120 -14.46 21.05 11.50
CA GLU A 120 -15.35 20.47 10.48
C GLU A 120 -14.70 20.31 9.09
N ASN A 121 -13.78 21.20 8.72
CA ASN A 121 -13.11 21.22 7.42
C ASN A 121 -11.72 20.53 7.44
N THR A 122 -11.48 19.65 8.41
CA THR A 122 -10.18 19.01 8.61
C THR A 122 -10.25 17.52 8.28
N ILE A 123 -9.34 17.02 7.43
CA ILE A 123 -9.13 15.57 7.29
C ILE A 123 -8.17 15.10 8.38
N VAL A 124 -8.49 13.98 9.02
CA VAL A 124 -7.57 13.29 9.91
C VAL A 124 -7.35 11.87 9.40
N LEU A 125 -6.11 11.57 9.05
CA LEU A 125 -5.64 10.24 8.69
C LEU A 125 -4.84 9.67 9.87
N ASN A 126 -5.32 8.60 10.49
CA ASN A 126 -4.57 7.87 11.50
C ASN A 126 -4.04 6.55 10.90
N VAL A 127 -2.72 6.43 10.81
CA VAL A 127 -2.02 5.27 10.26
C VAL A 127 -1.65 4.32 11.40
N GLY A 128 -2.41 3.23 11.51
CA GLY A 128 -2.12 2.12 12.42
C GLY A 128 -1.10 1.12 11.85
N TYR A 129 -1.00 -0.03 12.50
CA TYR A 129 -0.10 -1.10 12.09
C TYR A 129 -0.60 -1.85 10.86
N THR A 130 -1.86 -2.32 10.86
CA THR A 130 -2.45 -3.04 9.70
C THR A 130 -3.61 -2.29 9.06
N LYS A 131 -4.16 -1.27 9.70
CA LYS A 131 -5.29 -0.48 9.19
C LYS A 131 -5.04 1.00 9.43
N SER A 132 -5.64 1.84 8.59
CA SER A 132 -5.66 3.29 8.74
C SER A 132 -7.10 3.77 8.75
N SER A 133 -7.41 4.79 9.54
CA SER A 133 -8.71 5.47 9.51
C SER A 133 -8.61 6.83 8.86
N VAL A 134 -9.62 7.14 8.04
CA VAL A 134 -9.81 8.44 7.42
C VAL A 134 -11.07 9.06 7.99
N SER A 135 -10.98 10.30 8.41
CA SER A 135 -12.08 11.04 9.01
C SER A 135 -12.07 12.49 8.56
N LEU A 136 -13.24 13.12 8.62
CA LEU A 136 -13.45 14.52 8.31
C LEU A 136 -14.33 15.13 9.40
N GLY A 137 -13.91 16.25 9.98
CA GLY A 137 -14.83 17.09 10.73
C GLY A 137 -15.55 16.41 11.88
N GLY A 138 -14.85 15.57 12.64
CA GLY A 138 -15.44 14.81 13.74
C GLY A 138 -16.18 13.54 13.32
N ARG A 139 -16.21 13.20 12.03
CA ARG A 139 -16.86 12.00 11.48
C ARG A 139 -15.84 11.02 10.90
N LEU A 140 -15.93 9.76 11.31
CA LEU A 140 -15.18 8.68 10.66
C LEU A 140 -15.78 8.40 9.28
N LEU A 141 -14.99 8.59 8.21
CA LEU A 141 -15.40 8.28 6.85
C LEU A 141 -15.18 6.80 6.55
N SER A 142 -14.00 6.30 6.91
CA SER A 142 -13.54 5.02 6.38
C SER A 142 -12.44 4.40 7.23
N VAL A 143 -12.40 3.07 7.21
CA VAL A 143 -11.24 2.28 7.64
C VAL A 143 -10.68 1.54 6.42
N ILE A 144 -9.40 1.81 6.12
CA ILE A 144 -8.66 1.25 5.00
C ILE A 144 -7.69 0.20 5.55
N PRO A 145 -7.65 -1.04 5.03
CA PRO A 145 -6.79 -2.10 5.56
C PRO A 145 -5.36 -1.99 5.00
N VAL A 146 -4.77 -0.81 5.16
CA VAL A 146 -3.38 -0.48 4.86
C VAL A 146 -2.82 0.21 6.08
N GLY A 147 -1.59 -0.12 6.46
CA GLY A 147 -0.90 0.43 7.62
C GLY A 147 0.59 0.19 7.52
N GLU A 148 1.34 0.51 8.58
CA GLU A 148 2.79 0.38 8.64
C GLU A 148 3.31 -1.00 8.18
N PHE A 149 2.66 -2.08 8.65
CA PHE A 149 3.04 -3.46 8.33
C PHE A 149 3.11 -3.70 6.82
N HIS A 150 2.15 -3.18 6.06
CA HIS A 150 2.06 -3.41 4.62
C HIS A 150 3.22 -2.76 3.86
N LEU A 151 3.69 -1.61 4.33
CA LEU A 151 4.84 -0.90 3.76
C LEU A 151 6.14 -1.67 4.05
N VAL A 152 6.35 -2.06 5.31
CA VAL A 152 7.51 -2.85 5.75
C VAL A 152 7.54 -4.20 5.03
N ASP A 153 6.41 -4.89 4.94
CA ASP A 153 6.33 -6.19 4.31
C ASP A 153 6.57 -6.10 2.80
N THR A 154 5.99 -5.10 2.11
CA THR A 154 6.20 -4.92 0.67
C THR A 154 7.66 -4.62 0.35
N LEU A 155 8.27 -3.66 1.05
CA LEU A 155 9.69 -3.36 0.85
C LEU A 155 10.58 -4.55 1.24
N GLY A 156 10.32 -5.19 2.39
CA GLY A 156 11.11 -6.35 2.84
C GLY A 156 11.07 -7.53 1.89
N ASN A 157 9.90 -7.86 1.31
CA ASN A 157 9.79 -8.93 0.32
C ASN A 157 10.46 -8.56 -1.00
N TYR A 158 10.31 -7.31 -1.44
CA TYR A 158 11.01 -6.82 -2.63
C TYR A 158 12.53 -6.91 -2.46
N LEU A 159 13.08 -6.40 -1.35
CA LEU A 159 14.50 -6.43 -1.06
C LEU A 159 15.01 -7.88 -1.01
N PHE A 160 14.31 -8.76 -0.30
CA PHE A 160 14.63 -10.19 -0.27
C PHE A 160 14.68 -10.81 -1.67
N ASN A 161 13.62 -10.63 -2.47
CA ASN A 161 13.51 -11.21 -3.81
C ASN A 161 14.59 -10.66 -4.75
N ARG A 162 14.89 -9.37 -4.66
CA ARG A 162 15.93 -8.71 -5.47
C ARG A 162 17.32 -9.19 -5.09
N THR A 163 17.67 -9.25 -3.80
CA THR A 163 18.98 -9.72 -3.32
C THR A 163 19.26 -11.14 -3.79
N ILE A 164 18.32 -12.08 -3.65
CA ILE A 164 18.54 -13.45 -4.13
C ILE A 164 18.63 -13.52 -5.66
N GLY A 165 17.92 -12.63 -6.36
CA GLY A 165 17.98 -12.52 -7.82
C GLY A 165 19.33 -12.03 -8.32
N GLU A 166 19.86 -10.97 -7.71
CA GLU A 166 21.18 -10.41 -8.00
C GLU A 166 22.30 -11.41 -7.70
N LEU A 167 22.17 -12.18 -6.62
CA LEU A 167 23.13 -13.23 -6.25
C LEU A 167 22.92 -14.57 -6.99
N GLY A 168 21.91 -14.67 -7.86
CA GLY A 168 21.59 -15.91 -8.59
C GLY A 168 21.14 -17.07 -7.68
N ILE A 169 20.70 -16.79 -6.46
CA ILE A 169 20.29 -17.79 -5.46
C ILE A 169 18.83 -18.22 -5.71
N SER A 170 18.62 -19.53 -5.79
CA SER A 170 17.27 -20.09 -5.92
C SER A 170 16.48 -20.01 -4.60
N ASN A 171 15.26 -19.47 -4.64
CA ASN A 171 14.34 -19.47 -3.50
C ASN A 171 13.99 -20.91 -3.04
N ALA A 172 13.91 -21.87 -3.98
CA ALA A 172 13.65 -23.27 -3.66
C ALA A 172 14.80 -23.89 -2.84
N ARG A 173 16.05 -23.52 -3.14
CA ARG A 173 17.23 -23.92 -2.37
C ARG A 173 17.16 -23.39 -0.94
N LEU A 174 16.91 -22.09 -0.77
CA LEU A 174 16.79 -21.47 0.57
C LEU A 174 15.68 -22.07 1.43
N ARG A 175 14.61 -22.59 0.83
CA ARG A 175 13.56 -23.33 1.56
C ARG A 175 14.05 -24.68 2.06
N LYS A 176 14.75 -25.44 1.20
CA LYS A 176 15.31 -26.75 1.57
C LYS A 176 16.34 -26.61 2.70
N GLU A 177 17.10 -25.53 2.70
CA GLU A 177 18.12 -25.21 3.72
C GLU A 177 17.53 -24.54 4.98
N GLY A 178 16.22 -24.25 5.02
CA GLY A 178 15.59 -23.53 6.14
C GLY A 178 15.97 -22.04 6.26
N MET A 179 16.87 -21.53 5.44
CA MET A 179 17.41 -20.16 5.50
C MET A 179 16.44 -19.08 4.99
N ARG A 180 15.42 -19.46 4.21
CA ARG A 180 14.48 -18.50 3.61
C ARG A 180 13.83 -17.58 4.65
N GLY A 181 13.33 -18.15 5.75
CA GLY A 181 12.62 -17.39 6.79
C GLY A 181 13.54 -16.35 7.42
N VAL A 182 14.73 -16.78 7.82
CA VAL A 182 15.77 -15.93 8.42
C VAL A 182 16.12 -14.74 7.53
N LEU A 183 16.40 -14.99 6.24
CA LEU A 183 16.77 -13.93 5.29
C LEU A 183 15.62 -12.97 5.00
N LEU A 184 14.38 -13.47 4.90
CA LEU A 184 13.20 -12.64 4.69
C LEU A 184 12.97 -11.71 5.90
N ASP A 185 13.11 -12.22 7.11
CA ASP A 185 12.92 -11.42 8.31
C ASP A 185 14.04 -10.38 8.50
N ASN A 186 15.29 -10.72 8.16
CA ASN A 186 16.38 -9.74 8.09
C ASN A 186 16.11 -8.64 7.05
N SER A 187 15.55 -9.01 5.89
CA SER A 187 15.16 -8.05 4.84
C SER A 187 14.04 -7.13 5.30
N ARG A 188 13.05 -7.65 6.03
CA ARG A 188 11.97 -6.84 6.65
C ARG A 188 12.49 -5.92 7.76
N ALA A 189 13.42 -6.40 8.58
CA ALA A 189 14.06 -5.56 9.60
C ALA A 189 14.85 -4.40 8.96
N SER A 190 15.58 -4.68 7.89
CA SER A 190 16.28 -3.66 7.10
C SER A 190 15.30 -2.69 6.43
N ALA A 191 14.23 -3.21 5.82
CA ALA A 191 13.16 -2.39 5.25
C ALA A 191 12.55 -1.44 6.28
N ALA A 192 12.28 -1.90 7.50
CA ALA A 192 11.80 -1.04 8.57
C ALA A 192 12.82 0.07 8.89
N ARG A 193 14.10 -0.26 9.05
CA ARG A 193 15.15 0.75 9.31
C ARG A 193 15.25 1.79 8.19
N ILE A 194 15.12 1.37 6.93
CA ILE A 194 15.11 2.25 5.76
C ILE A 194 13.87 3.16 5.76
N LEU A 195 12.68 2.59 5.96
CA LEU A 195 11.42 3.35 6.00
C LEU A 195 11.38 4.39 7.12
N PHE A 196 12.01 4.10 8.26
CA PHE A 196 12.18 5.02 9.38
C PHE A 196 13.41 5.94 9.24
N ARG A 197 14.05 6.00 8.07
CA ARG A 197 15.20 6.85 7.75
C ARG A 197 16.37 6.69 8.73
N ARG A 198 16.56 5.49 9.27
CA ARG A 198 17.68 5.15 10.16
C ARG A 198 18.91 4.66 9.41
N THR A 199 18.76 4.32 8.13
CA THR A 199 19.81 3.86 7.21
C THR A 199 19.28 3.94 5.79
N SER A 200 20.15 4.12 4.79
CA SER A 200 19.84 3.85 3.37
C SER A 200 20.41 2.49 2.92
N ILE A 201 21.15 1.80 3.77
CA ILE A 201 21.90 0.60 3.42
C ILE A 201 21.10 -0.65 3.82
N LEU A 202 20.90 -1.54 2.84
CA LEU A 202 20.52 -2.93 3.05
C LEU A 202 21.79 -3.75 3.29
N SER A 203 21.89 -4.38 4.46
CA SER A 203 22.98 -5.29 4.81
C SER A 203 22.42 -6.68 5.10
N VAL A 204 22.94 -7.69 4.40
CA VAL A 204 22.61 -9.11 4.59
C VAL A 204 23.93 -9.87 4.83
N PRO A 205 24.46 -9.85 6.07
CA PRO A 205 25.78 -10.41 6.37
C PRO A 205 25.91 -11.90 6.05
N GLN A 206 24.81 -12.66 6.15
CA GLN A 206 24.80 -14.10 5.84
C GLN A 206 25.10 -14.40 4.37
N LEU A 207 24.98 -13.41 3.49
CA LEU A 207 25.25 -13.51 2.05
C LEU A 207 26.37 -12.58 1.61
N GLU A 208 27.10 -11.96 2.55
CA GLU A 208 28.14 -10.95 2.29
C GLU A 208 27.65 -9.84 1.34
N TYR A 209 26.37 -9.47 1.47
CA TYR A 209 25.71 -8.56 0.55
C TYR A 209 25.40 -7.24 1.24
N GLU A 210 25.78 -6.14 0.58
CA GLU A 210 25.46 -4.79 0.99
C GLU A 210 25.06 -3.96 -0.24
N ARG A 211 23.99 -3.18 -0.13
CA ARG A 211 23.54 -2.28 -1.21
C ARG A 211 22.86 -1.05 -0.65
N GLU A 212 23.18 0.10 -1.22
CA GLU A 212 22.45 1.34 -0.97
C GLU A 212 21.09 1.36 -1.68
N ILE A 213 20.05 1.74 -0.95
CA ILE A 213 18.67 1.84 -1.41
C ILE A 213 18.30 3.32 -1.50
N SER A 214 18.09 3.81 -2.71
CA SER A 214 17.69 5.20 -2.94
C SER A 214 16.22 5.46 -2.54
N ASP A 215 15.90 6.70 -2.18
CA ASP A 215 14.53 7.12 -1.89
C ASP A 215 13.58 6.85 -3.08
N SER A 216 14.05 7.09 -4.31
CA SER A 216 13.29 6.79 -5.54
C SER A 216 12.94 5.31 -5.68
N GLU A 217 13.85 4.41 -5.28
CA GLU A 217 13.59 2.98 -5.25
C GLU A 217 12.54 2.63 -4.19
N VAL A 218 12.67 3.18 -2.97
CA VAL A 218 11.67 2.98 -1.90
C VAL A 218 10.28 3.42 -2.37
N GLU A 219 10.16 4.62 -2.92
CA GLU A 219 8.90 5.17 -3.41
C GLU A 219 8.22 4.27 -4.45
N ARG A 220 9.00 3.78 -5.43
CA ARG A 220 8.50 2.86 -6.44
C ARG A 220 8.09 1.52 -5.86
N VAL A 221 8.81 0.99 -4.90
CA VAL A 221 8.46 -0.28 -4.24
C VAL A 221 7.20 -0.16 -3.40
N LEU A 222 6.95 1.00 -2.79
CA LEU A 222 5.71 1.25 -2.03
C LEU A 222 4.50 1.59 -2.90
N SER A 223 4.72 1.94 -4.18
CA SER A 223 3.64 2.33 -5.10
C SER A 223 2.47 1.34 -5.24
N PRO A 224 2.61 -0.02 -5.13
CA PRO A 224 1.46 -0.92 -5.17
C PRO A 224 0.59 -0.88 -3.91
N VAL A 225 1.10 -0.35 -2.80
CA VAL A 225 0.38 -0.24 -1.52
C VAL A 225 -0.23 1.14 -1.35
N ILE A 226 0.53 2.18 -1.67
CA ILE A 226 0.08 3.58 -1.57
C ILE A 226 -0.82 3.93 -2.75
N GLY A 227 -0.42 3.55 -3.96
CA GLY A 227 -1.13 3.89 -5.18
C GLY A 227 -0.88 5.31 -5.67
N SER A 228 -1.65 5.71 -6.67
CA SER A 228 -1.53 7.02 -7.34
C SER A 228 -2.86 7.61 -7.81
N ALA A 229 -3.99 7.09 -7.31
CA ALA A 229 -5.31 7.55 -7.70
C ALA A 229 -5.55 9.02 -7.34
N ARG A 230 -6.25 9.73 -8.22
CA ARG A 230 -6.60 11.14 -8.05
C ARG A 230 -8.11 11.32 -7.96
N TYR A 231 -8.51 12.43 -7.34
CA TYR A 231 -9.89 12.87 -7.41
C TYR A 231 -10.23 13.21 -8.87
N GLY A 232 -11.32 12.65 -9.40
CA GLY A 232 -11.66 12.60 -10.82
C GLY A 232 -11.42 11.25 -11.50
N ASP A 233 -10.59 10.36 -10.93
CA ASP A 233 -10.32 9.04 -11.52
C ASP A 233 -11.51 8.08 -11.40
N GLU A 234 -11.66 7.17 -12.37
CA GLU A 234 -12.62 6.06 -12.31
C GLU A 234 -12.14 4.99 -11.32
N VAL A 235 -12.68 5.00 -10.09
CA VAL A 235 -12.34 4.00 -9.07
C VAL A 235 -13.45 2.94 -8.96
N ARG A 236 -13.36 1.90 -9.79
CA ARG A 236 -14.32 0.77 -9.75
C ARG A 236 -14.29 0.06 -8.40
N SER A 237 -13.09 -0.30 -7.95
CA SER A 237 -12.86 -1.00 -6.69
C SER A 237 -11.59 -0.49 -5.99
N PRO A 238 -11.58 -0.50 -4.65
CA PRO A 238 -10.37 -0.18 -3.89
C PRO A 238 -9.39 -1.34 -3.96
N PHE A 239 -8.16 -1.08 -4.40
CA PHE A 239 -7.10 -2.10 -4.51
C PHE A 239 -5.79 -1.71 -3.81
N ASP A 240 -5.64 -0.43 -3.48
CA ASP A 240 -4.55 0.19 -2.73
C ASP A 240 -5.10 1.31 -1.82
N PHE A 241 -4.23 2.01 -1.07
CA PHE A 241 -4.64 3.12 -0.23
C PHE A 241 -5.29 4.27 -1.04
N SER A 242 -4.66 4.68 -2.15
CA SER A 242 -5.10 5.83 -2.93
C SER A 242 -6.53 5.69 -3.45
N THR A 243 -6.85 4.53 -4.02
CA THR A 243 -8.17 4.21 -4.54
C THR A 243 -9.21 4.08 -3.44
N ALA A 244 -8.86 3.46 -2.32
CA ALA A 244 -9.74 3.42 -1.15
C ALA A 244 -10.03 4.83 -0.60
N PHE A 245 -9.02 5.68 -0.55
CA PHE A 245 -9.14 7.06 -0.11
C PHE A 245 -10.03 7.89 -1.04
N VAL A 246 -9.76 7.89 -2.36
CA VAL A 246 -10.57 8.60 -3.35
C VAL A 246 -12.02 8.10 -3.35
N LYS A 247 -12.22 6.78 -3.27
CA LYS A 247 -13.58 6.20 -3.17
C LYS A 247 -14.30 6.60 -1.88
N SER A 248 -13.56 6.83 -0.78
CA SER A 248 -14.12 7.36 0.47
C SER A 248 -14.62 8.79 0.26
N LEU A 249 -13.89 9.62 -0.49
CA LEU A 249 -14.32 10.99 -0.83
C LEU A 249 -15.59 10.96 -1.68
N TYR A 250 -15.64 10.17 -2.75
CA TYR A 250 -16.85 10.06 -3.58
C TYR A 250 -18.05 9.55 -2.77
N THR A 251 -17.83 8.56 -1.90
CA THR A 251 -18.89 8.06 -1.02
C THR A 251 -19.42 9.17 -0.11
N TYR A 252 -18.53 10.02 0.44
CA TYR A 252 -18.94 11.16 1.25
C TYR A 252 -19.84 12.11 0.45
N GLU A 253 -19.43 12.48 -0.76
CA GLU A 253 -20.20 13.39 -1.61
C GLU A 253 -21.55 12.80 -2.04
N GLU A 254 -21.60 11.49 -2.34
CA GLU A 254 -22.84 10.77 -2.64
C GLU A 254 -23.82 10.77 -1.45
N VAL A 255 -23.31 10.60 -0.23
CA VAL A 255 -24.13 10.48 0.99
C VAL A 255 -24.63 11.85 1.45
N PHE A 256 -23.77 12.87 1.44
CA PHE A 256 -24.10 14.19 1.98
C PHE A 256 -24.59 15.18 0.92
N GLY A 257 -24.49 14.84 -0.37
CA GLY A 257 -24.94 15.69 -1.48
C GLY A 257 -24.13 16.97 -1.65
N GLU A 258 -22.96 17.06 -1.03
CA GLU A 258 -22.09 18.23 -1.10
C GLU A 258 -20.63 17.85 -1.29
N ARG A 259 -19.87 18.73 -1.93
CA ARG A 259 -18.41 18.56 -2.06
C ARG A 259 -17.72 18.83 -0.74
N MET A 260 -16.74 17.99 -0.45
CA MET A 260 -15.95 18.10 0.77
C MET A 260 -15.12 19.39 0.79
N ARG A 261 -15.25 20.18 1.85
CA ARG A 261 -14.43 21.39 2.08
C ARG A 261 -13.28 21.03 3.01
N VAL A 262 -12.06 21.09 2.49
CA VAL A 262 -10.85 20.76 3.25
C VAL A 262 -9.99 22.01 3.36
N SER A 263 -9.69 22.44 4.58
CA SER A 263 -8.77 23.55 4.86
C SER A 263 -7.39 23.08 5.31
N GLU A 264 -7.31 21.89 5.91
CA GLU A 264 -6.07 21.32 6.45
C GLU A 264 -6.20 19.81 6.64
N ILE A 265 -5.06 19.11 6.70
CA ILE A 265 -5.00 17.66 6.90
C ILE A 265 -4.04 17.34 8.04
N PHE A 266 -4.44 16.47 8.95
CA PHE A 266 -3.58 15.92 10.00
C PHE A 266 -3.32 14.45 9.74
N VAL A 267 -2.06 14.05 9.88
CA VAL A 267 -1.63 12.65 9.77
C VAL A 267 -1.05 12.21 11.11
N VAL A 268 -1.71 11.26 11.75
CA VAL A 268 -1.26 10.61 12.98
C VAL A 268 -0.62 9.28 12.62
N GLY A 269 0.55 8.98 13.19
CA GLY A 269 1.20 7.68 13.03
C GLY A 269 2.69 7.79 12.82
N ARG A 270 3.41 6.70 13.10
CA ARG A 270 4.88 6.68 13.09
C ARG A 270 5.49 6.65 11.69
N LEU A 271 4.84 5.97 10.74
CA LEU A 271 5.27 5.86 9.35
C LEU A 271 4.24 6.56 8.44
N SER A 272 4.25 7.88 8.49
CA SER A 272 3.31 8.81 7.86
C SER A 272 3.72 9.28 6.47
N TRP A 273 5.04 9.41 6.21
CA TRP A 273 5.56 10.13 5.04
C TRP A 273 5.01 9.66 3.67
N PRO A 274 4.77 8.35 3.39
CA PRO A 274 4.22 7.95 2.09
C PRO A 274 2.79 8.46 1.89
N PHE A 275 2.00 8.46 2.97
CA PHE A 275 0.63 8.96 2.96
C PHE A 275 0.61 10.49 2.85
N VAL A 276 1.47 11.19 3.59
CA VAL A 276 1.64 12.65 3.50
C VAL A 276 1.96 13.04 2.06
N ARG A 277 2.91 12.36 1.42
CA ARG A 277 3.29 12.65 0.03
C ARG A 277 2.13 12.46 -0.94
N TYR A 278 1.38 11.38 -0.80
CA TYR A 278 0.19 11.14 -1.60
C TYR A 278 -0.87 12.24 -1.39
N LEU A 279 -1.18 12.58 -0.13
CA LEU A 279 -2.17 13.61 0.19
C LEU A 279 -1.77 15.00 -0.34
N LYS A 280 -0.48 15.36 -0.30
CA LYS A 280 0.05 16.59 -0.93
C LYS A 280 -0.20 16.65 -2.43
N SER A 281 -0.27 15.50 -3.10
CA SER A 281 -0.58 15.45 -4.53
C SER A 281 -2.07 15.64 -4.85
N LEU A 282 -2.94 15.46 -3.87
CA LEU A 282 -4.39 15.60 -4.03
C LEU A 282 -4.91 16.96 -3.59
N PHE A 283 -4.43 17.46 -2.45
CA PHE A 283 -4.97 18.67 -1.84
C PHE A 283 -3.92 19.78 -1.80
N PRO A 284 -4.22 20.97 -2.33
CA PRO A 284 -3.38 22.14 -2.20
C PRO A 284 -3.58 22.83 -0.84
N VAL A 285 -3.52 22.06 0.25
CA VAL A 285 -3.75 22.55 1.63
C VAL A 285 -2.63 22.13 2.56
N PRO A 286 -2.42 22.80 3.71
CA PRO A 286 -1.44 22.40 4.70
C PRO A 286 -1.67 20.98 5.22
N ILE A 287 -0.58 20.24 5.40
CA ILE A 287 -0.58 18.89 6.00
C ILE A 287 0.36 18.89 7.20
N TYR A 288 -0.17 18.51 8.36
CA TYR A 288 0.54 18.45 9.62
C TYR A 288 0.67 17.01 10.09
N GLU A 289 1.87 16.64 10.54
CA GLU A 289 2.09 15.36 11.21
C GLU A 289 1.89 15.57 12.71
N PHE A 290 1.17 14.65 13.35
CA PHE A 290 0.68 14.82 14.70
C PHE A 290 1.14 13.66 15.60
N SER A 291 1.70 13.98 16.77
CA SER A 291 2.08 12.99 17.78
C SER A 291 0.87 12.55 18.60
N GLY A 292 0.85 11.27 19.01
CA GLY A 292 -0.17 10.76 19.92
C GLY A 292 -0.19 11.46 21.28
N GLU A 293 0.93 12.04 21.70
CA GLU A 293 1.09 12.78 22.96
C GLU A 293 0.26 14.06 22.99
N GLU A 294 0.15 14.75 21.86
CA GLU A 294 -0.53 16.04 21.77
C GLU A 294 -2.03 15.91 22.08
N PHE A 295 -2.64 14.73 21.88
CA PHE A 295 -4.02 14.45 22.27
C PHE A 295 -4.28 14.57 23.76
N LEU A 296 -3.26 14.49 24.62
CA LEU A 296 -3.43 14.57 26.07
C LEU A 296 -3.92 15.95 26.52
N GLU A 297 -3.59 17.00 25.78
CA GLU A 297 -3.85 18.40 26.15
C GLU A 297 -4.85 19.10 25.23
N LEU A 298 -5.08 18.58 24.02
CA LEU A 298 -5.98 19.22 23.05
C LEU A 298 -7.43 19.37 23.55
N PRO A 299 -8.10 20.52 23.30
CA PRO A 299 -9.53 20.64 23.59
C PRO A 299 -10.35 19.80 22.62
N VAL A 300 -11.43 19.19 23.12
CA VAL A 300 -12.41 18.49 22.28
C VAL A 300 -13.20 19.53 21.49
N LYS A 301 -13.15 19.45 20.16
CA LYS A 301 -13.87 20.38 19.27
C LYS A 301 -15.26 19.88 18.92
N ILE A 302 -15.40 18.59 18.63
CA ILE A 302 -16.65 17.98 18.16
C ILE A 302 -16.94 16.75 18.99
N SER A 303 -17.97 16.83 19.83
CA SER A 303 -18.35 15.77 20.77
C SER A 303 -19.47 14.85 20.27
N SER A 304 -20.19 15.23 19.22
CA SER A 304 -21.36 14.48 18.75
C SER A 304 -21.49 14.44 17.22
N SER A 305 -21.22 13.28 16.65
CA SER A 305 -21.79 12.86 15.37
C SER A 305 -21.92 11.35 15.38
N LYS A 306 -23.07 10.81 14.97
CA LYS A 306 -23.15 9.39 14.59
C LYS A 306 -22.32 9.24 13.31
N PRO A 307 -21.21 8.49 13.32
CA PRO A 307 -20.45 8.29 12.10
C PRO A 307 -21.22 7.35 11.18
N GLU A 308 -21.37 7.78 9.93
CA GLU A 308 -21.72 6.92 8.81
C GLU A 308 -20.40 6.47 8.19
N PHE A 309 -19.88 5.33 8.63
CA PHE A 309 -18.59 4.82 8.17
C PHE A 309 -18.76 3.62 7.25
N ARG A 310 -17.88 3.51 6.24
CA ARG A 310 -17.73 2.30 5.43
C ARG A 310 -16.41 1.61 5.75
N VAL A 311 -16.44 0.28 5.80
CA VAL A 311 -15.21 -0.53 5.80
C VAL A 311 -14.91 -0.92 4.37
N PHE A 312 -13.72 -0.58 3.87
CA PHE A 312 -13.28 -1.08 2.57
C PHE A 312 -12.50 -2.38 2.73
N TYR A 313 -12.75 -3.28 1.80
CA TYR A 313 -11.92 -4.45 1.58
C TYR A 313 -11.15 -4.24 0.29
N LEU A 314 -9.83 -4.42 0.33
CA LEU A 314 -9.04 -4.35 -0.89
C LEU A 314 -9.32 -5.57 -1.73
N GLU A 315 -9.67 -5.33 -2.99
CA GLU A 315 -9.89 -6.39 -3.95
C GLU A 315 -8.58 -7.17 -4.14
N LYS A 316 -8.62 -8.50 -3.96
CA LYS A 316 -7.45 -9.38 -4.16
C LYS A 316 -7.31 -9.85 -5.62
N SER A 317 -8.35 -9.69 -6.42
CA SER A 317 -8.26 -9.87 -7.88
C SER A 317 -7.31 -8.84 -8.45
N VAL A 318 -6.65 -9.21 -9.53
CA VAL A 318 -5.99 -8.22 -10.37
C VAL A 318 -7.03 -7.60 -11.31
N GLN A 319 -6.90 -6.32 -11.62
CA GLN A 319 -7.76 -5.67 -12.60
C GLN A 319 -7.48 -6.26 -13.98
N ARG A 320 -8.52 -6.76 -14.66
CA ARG A 320 -8.38 -7.38 -15.99
C ARG A 320 -9.06 -6.58 -17.06
N TRP A 321 -8.44 -6.55 -18.23
CA TRP A 321 -9.08 -6.06 -19.44
C TRP A 321 -10.17 -7.04 -19.93
N ARG A 322 -11.33 -6.50 -20.32
CA ARG A 322 -12.35 -7.26 -21.05
C ARG A 322 -12.24 -6.92 -22.53
N GLY A 323 -11.84 -7.89 -23.34
CA GLY A 323 -11.74 -7.77 -24.80
C GLY A 323 -13.06 -7.37 -25.46
N LEU A 324 -12.96 -6.87 -26.69
CA LEU A 324 -14.07 -6.61 -27.59
C LEU A 324 -13.70 -7.12 -28.97
N ASP A 325 -14.65 -7.80 -29.62
CA ASP A 325 -14.49 -8.36 -30.96
C ASP A 325 -15.04 -7.36 -31.98
N LEU A 326 -14.17 -6.51 -32.51
CA LEU A 326 -14.48 -5.59 -33.59
C LEU A 326 -13.34 -5.63 -34.60
N GLU A 327 -13.60 -6.16 -35.78
CA GLU A 327 -12.60 -6.25 -36.84
C GLU A 327 -12.53 -4.96 -37.67
N PRO A 328 -11.31 -4.47 -38.01
CA PRO A 328 -11.15 -3.33 -38.90
C PRO A 328 -11.28 -3.76 -40.37
N GLU A 329 -11.85 -2.89 -41.20
CA GLU A 329 -11.99 -3.14 -42.65
C GLU A 329 -10.66 -3.02 -43.41
N GLU A 330 -9.74 -2.19 -42.92
CA GLU A 330 -8.42 -1.95 -43.51
C GLU A 330 -7.40 -1.62 -42.39
N VAL A 331 -6.13 -1.98 -42.61
CA VAL A 331 -5.02 -1.80 -41.65
C VAL A 331 -4.02 -0.77 -42.18
N SER A 332 -4.03 0.44 -41.63
CA SER A 332 -3.04 1.49 -41.95
C SER A 332 -2.82 2.48 -40.80
N LEU A 333 -1.68 3.19 -40.80
CA LEU A 333 -1.39 4.23 -39.79
C LEU A 333 -2.39 5.39 -39.83
N ASN A 334 -2.89 5.75 -41.01
CA ASN A 334 -3.88 6.82 -41.15
C ASN A 334 -5.22 6.42 -40.51
N LEU A 335 -5.63 5.16 -40.67
CA LEU A 335 -6.83 4.63 -40.01
C LEU A 335 -6.66 4.50 -38.50
N LEU A 336 -5.47 4.10 -38.02
CA LEU A 336 -5.17 4.13 -36.59
C LEU A 336 -5.40 5.53 -36.00
N ARG A 337 -4.83 6.57 -36.62
CA ARG A 337 -5.01 7.96 -36.20
C ARG A 337 -6.48 8.37 -36.21
N HIS A 338 -7.21 8.00 -37.27
CA HIS A 338 -8.63 8.30 -37.42
C HIS A 338 -9.46 7.69 -36.27
N TYR A 339 -9.31 6.38 -36.03
CA TYR A 339 -10.07 5.68 -34.99
C TYR A 339 -9.66 6.11 -33.59
N PHE A 340 -8.38 6.38 -33.35
CA PHE A 340 -7.92 6.88 -32.06
C PHE A 340 -8.55 8.24 -31.72
N ASN A 341 -8.57 9.18 -32.67
CA ASN A 341 -9.18 10.50 -32.46
C ASN A 341 -10.70 10.43 -32.25
N LYS A 342 -11.38 9.44 -32.85
CA LYS A 342 -12.81 9.18 -32.63
C LYS A 342 -13.10 8.37 -31.36
N LYS A 343 -12.07 7.92 -30.62
CA LYS A 343 -12.19 7.00 -29.49
C LYS A 343 -12.93 5.71 -29.87
N ASP A 344 -12.67 5.21 -31.07
CA ASP A 344 -13.28 3.99 -31.61
C ASP A 344 -12.37 2.79 -31.30
N MET A 345 -12.92 1.66 -30.86
CA MET A 345 -12.16 0.47 -30.48
C MET A 345 -11.46 -0.23 -31.67
N ARG A 346 -11.88 0.00 -32.92
CA ARG A 346 -11.25 -0.61 -34.11
C ARG A 346 -9.76 -0.28 -34.25
N GLY A 347 -9.31 0.89 -33.82
CA GLY A 347 -7.88 1.22 -33.88
C GLY A 347 -7.02 0.36 -32.95
N VAL A 348 -7.58 -0.25 -31.90
CA VAL A 348 -6.86 -1.23 -31.07
C VAL A 348 -6.46 -2.45 -31.91
N LYS A 349 -7.37 -2.95 -32.76
CA LYS A 349 -7.07 -4.05 -33.68
C LYS A 349 -6.07 -3.65 -34.75
N ILE A 350 -6.14 -2.43 -35.26
CA ILE A 350 -5.13 -1.93 -36.21
C ILE A 350 -3.73 -1.97 -35.60
N ILE A 351 -3.56 -1.63 -34.31
CA ILE A 351 -2.27 -1.78 -33.63
C ILE A 351 -1.83 -3.24 -33.62
N GLU A 352 -2.71 -4.17 -33.25
CA GLU A 352 -2.40 -5.61 -33.20
C GLU A 352 -1.96 -6.16 -34.57
N GLU A 353 -2.64 -5.76 -35.65
CA GLU A 353 -2.33 -6.19 -37.02
C GLU A 353 -1.05 -5.54 -37.57
N LEU A 354 -0.82 -4.24 -37.32
CA LEU A 354 0.42 -3.57 -37.74
C LEU A 354 1.67 -4.20 -37.10
N VAL A 355 1.57 -4.69 -35.86
CA VAL A 355 2.65 -5.43 -35.20
C VAL A 355 2.89 -6.78 -35.86
N LYS A 356 1.83 -7.53 -36.20
CA LYS A 356 1.95 -8.82 -36.90
C LYS A 356 2.59 -8.70 -38.28
N LEU A 357 2.28 -7.62 -38.99
CA LEU A 357 2.86 -7.28 -40.29
C LEU A 357 4.33 -6.84 -40.20
N GLY A 358 4.91 -6.77 -39.00
CA GLY A 358 6.31 -6.42 -38.80
C GLY A 358 6.60 -4.94 -39.04
N SER A 359 5.60 -4.07 -38.95
CA SER A 359 5.82 -2.62 -39.08
C SER A 359 6.64 -2.14 -37.89
N SER A 360 7.94 -1.93 -38.09
CA SER A 360 8.85 -1.30 -37.13
C SER A 360 9.32 0.08 -37.60
N ASP A 361 8.59 0.68 -38.56
CA ASP A 361 8.88 2.04 -39.01
C ASP A 361 8.77 3.03 -37.84
N ASP A 362 9.68 4.00 -37.83
CA ASP A 362 9.78 5.01 -36.78
C ASP A 362 8.45 5.76 -36.63
N SER A 363 7.73 5.97 -37.73
CA SER A 363 6.40 6.59 -37.78
C SER A 363 5.37 5.85 -36.92
N PHE A 364 5.39 4.52 -36.93
CA PHE A 364 4.47 3.71 -36.12
C PHE A 364 4.86 3.78 -34.65
N VAL A 365 6.15 3.67 -34.32
CA VAL A 365 6.64 3.79 -32.93
C VAL A 365 6.27 5.16 -32.34
N TYR A 366 6.43 6.24 -33.10
CA TYR A 366 6.00 7.58 -32.67
C TYR A 366 4.49 7.66 -32.43
N GLU A 367 3.68 7.00 -33.26
CA GLU A 367 2.23 6.96 -33.06
C GLU A 367 1.88 6.19 -31.77
N LEU A 368 2.51 5.04 -31.52
CA LEU A 368 2.31 4.29 -30.27
C LEU A 368 2.70 5.12 -29.04
N LEU A 369 3.84 5.83 -29.08
CA LEU A 369 4.26 6.75 -28.02
C LEU A 369 3.24 7.87 -27.80
N ASN A 370 2.69 8.43 -28.89
CA ASN A 370 1.66 9.47 -28.81
C ASN A 370 0.38 8.94 -28.12
N ILE A 371 -0.04 7.72 -28.46
CA ILE A 371 -1.17 7.04 -27.83
C ILE A 371 -0.90 6.82 -26.34
N VAL A 372 0.26 6.25 -25.97
CA VAL A 372 0.64 5.98 -24.57
C VAL A 372 0.63 7.25 -23.70
N ARG A 373 1.06 8.38 -24.28
CA ARG A 373 1.07 9.69 -23.61
C ARG A 373 -0.33 10.27 -23.42
N ARG A 374 -1.17 10.18 -24.46
CA ARG A 374 -2.50 10.81 -24.48
C ARG A 374 -3.57 10.01 -23.75
N CYS A 375 -3.40 8.69 -23.63
CA CYS A 375 -4.36 7.84 -22.93
C CYS A 375 -4.30 8.04 -21.42
N SER A 376 -5.48 8.20 -20.80
CA SER A 376 -5.67 8.28 -19.36
C SER A 376 -6.25 6.98 -18.79
N THR A 377 -6.31 6.89 -17.46
CA THR A 377 -7.04 5.83 -16.75
C THR A 377 -8.54 6.13 -16.59
N LEU A 378 -9.04 7.24 -17.17
CA LEU A 378 -10.40 7.75 -16.97
C LEU A 378 -11.46 7.03 -17.82
N ASN A 379 -11.06 6.36 -18.91
CA ASN A 379 -11.98 5.72 -19.84
C ASN A 379 -11.45 4.35 -20.27
N ARG A 380 -12.37 3.37 -20.31
CA ARG A 380 -12.14 2.02 -20.84
C ARG A 380 -11.50 2.03 -22.24
N THR A 381 -11.98 2.82 -23.19
CA THR A 381 -11.38 2.83 -24.55
C THR A 381 -9.93 3.27 -24.54
N GLU A 382 -9.59 4.29 -23.76
CA GLU A 382 -8.21 4.80 -23.65
C GLU A 382 -7.30 3.76 -23.00
N LEU A 383 -7.78 3.04 -21.97
CA LEU A 383 -7.05 1.92 -21.37
C LEU A 383 -6.75 0.81 -22.39
N ALA A 384 -7.66 0.54 -23.33
CA ALA A 384 -7.46 -0.45 -24.38
C ALA A 384 -6.31 -0.06 -25.32
N TYR A 385 -6.36 1.18 -25.81
CA TYR A 385 -5.34 1.75 -26.68
C TYR A 385 -3.98 1.79 -26.00
N LEU A 386 -3.95 2.18 -24.72
CA LEU A 386 -2.74 2.16 -23.91
C LEU A 386 -2.15 0.75 -23.80
N ASN A 387 -2.98 -0.24 -23.45
CA ASN A 387 -2.54 -1.62 -23.29
C ASN A 387 -2.01 -2.21 -24.61
N ALA A 388 -2.73 -2.03 -25.72
CA ALA A 388 -2.30 -2.50 -27.03
C ALA A 388 -1.02 -1.81 -27.48
N SER A 389 -0.89 -0.50 -27.25
CA SER A 389 0.33 0.25 -27.59
C SER A 389 1.53 -0.22 -26.78
N ILE A 390 1.37 -0.45 -25.47
CA ILE A 390 2.42 -1.02 -24.63
C ILE A 390 2.78 -2.43 -25.11
N SER A 391 1.79 -3.29 -25.40
CA SER A 391 2.03 -4.64 -25.91
C SER A 391 2.81 -4.63 -27.22
N ALA A 392 2.46 -3.71 -28.13
CA ALA A 392 3.16 -3.48 -29.39
C ALA A 392 4.61 -3.05 -29.16
N LEU A 393 4.83 -2.01 -28.34
CA LEU A 393 6.17 -1.52 -27.99
C LEU A 393 7.03 -2.60 -27.33
N SER A 394 6.45 -3.54 -26.58
CA SER A 394 7.16 -4.70 -26.02
C SER A 394 7.59 -5.75 -27.05
N ARG A 395 6.98 -5.75 -28.24
CA ARG A 395 7.19 -6.74 -29.31
C ARG A 395 7.98 -6.21 -30.50
N LEU A 396 8.18 -4.91 -30.62
CA LEU A 396 8.97 -4.32 -31.70
C LEU A 396 10.47 -4.32 -31.39
N ASP A 397 11.30 -4.43 -32.43
CA ASP A 397 12.73 -4.15 -32.33
C ASP A 397 12.96 -2.64 -32.43
N LEU A 398 13.28 -2.03 -31.28
CA LEU A 398 13.43 -0.59 -31.16
C LEU A 398 14.87 -0.14 -31.45
N LYS A 399 15.03 0.83 -32.35
CA LYS A 399 16.29 1.58 -32.53
C LYS A 399 16.65 2.31 -31.23
N ASP A 400 17.93 2.48 -30.94
CA ASP A 400 18.40 3.05 -29.66
C ASP A 400 17.87 4.46 -29.37
N ASN A 401 17.72 5.30 -30.40
CA ASN A 401 17.15 6.64 -30.29
C ASN A 401 15.66 6.64 -29.86
N LEU A 402 14.90 5.62 -30.26
CA LEU A 402 13.50 5.44 -29.87
C LEU A 402 13.37 4.66 -28.57
N PHE A 403 14.30 3.74 -28.29
CA PHE A 403 14.33 2.94 -27.08
C PHE A 403 14.31 3.82 -25.82
N SER A 404 15.14 4.87 -25.76
CA SER A 404 15.16 5.80 -24.63
C SER A 404 13.83 6.51 -24.40
N LYS A 405 13.12 6.87 -25.48
CA LYS A 405 11.77 7.49 -25.41
C LYS A 405 10.73 6.49 -24.91
N VAL A 406 10.76 5.27 -25.42
CA VAL A 406 9.87 4.18 -24.99
C VAL A 406 10.11 3.83 -23.53
N LEU A 407 11.38 3.69 -23.13
CA LEU A 407 11.77 3.40 -21.76
C LEU A 407 11.15 4.41 -20.78
N LYS A 408 11.30 5.71 -21.06
CA LYS A 408 10.73 6.77 -20.21
C LYS A 408 9.21 6.63 -20.04
N GLU A 409 8.48 6.41 -21.12
CA GLU A 409 7.03 6.23 -21.03
C GLU A 409 6.65 4.95 -20.27
N LEU A 410 7.36 3.84 -20.51
CA LEU A 410 7.10 2.58 -19.82
C LEU A 410 7.41 2.65 -18.34
N GLU A 411 8.45 3.38 -17.93
CA GLU A 411 8.76 3.66 -16.52
C GLU A 411 7.60 4.36 -15.82
N ASP A 412 7.04 5.40 -16.42
CA ASP A 412 5.91 6.14 -15.87
C ASP A 412 4.67 5.24 -15.72
N LYS A 413 4.42 4.33 -16.68
CA LYS A 413 3.27 3.40 -16.63
C LYS A 413 3.53 2.17 -15.75
N ALA A 414 4.77 1.74 -15.55
CA ALA A 414 5.12 0.55 -14.77
C ALA A 414 4.66 0.66 -13.32
N PHE A 415 4.76 1.84 -12.72
CA PHE A 415 4.42 2.07 -11.32
C PHE A 415 3.00 2.66 -11.09
N ASN A 416 2.21 2.87 -12.15
CA ASN A 416 0.79 3.18 -12.02
C ASN A 416 -0.05 1.90 -11.86
N TRP A 417 -0.31 1.48 -10.63
CA TRP A 417 -1.00 0.21 -10.33
C TRP A 417 -2.51 0.20 -10.60
N GLN A 418 -3.10 1.32 -11.02
CA GLN A 418 -4.46 1.34 -11.58
C GLN A 418 -4.54 0.71 -12.96
N LEU A 419 -3.40 0.51 -13.65
CA LEU A 419 -3.41 -0.12 -14.96
C LEU A 419 -3.73 -1.62 -14.84
N PRO A 420 -4.47 -2.19 -15.81
CA PRO A 420 -4.78 -3.61 -15.83
C PRO A 420 -3.54 -4.50 -15.74
N PHE A 421 -3.74 -5.70 -15.19
CA PHE A 421 -2.69 -6.69 -15.03
C PHE A 421 -2.06 -7.08 -16.36
N GLU A 422 -2.85 -7.17 -17.43
CA GLU A 422 -2.35 -7.44 -18.78
C GLU A 422 -1.33 -6.38 -19.21
N THR A 423 -1.56 -5.11 -18.86
CA THR A 423 -0.60 -4.03 -19.12
C THR A 423 0.69 -4.22 -18.33
N LYS A 424 0.59 -4.61 -17.05
CA LYS A 424 1.75 -4.94 -16.22
C LYS A 424 2.54 -6.12 -16.76
N MET A 425 1.86 -7.14 -17.27
CA MET A 425 2.48 -8.31 -17.90
C MET A 425 3.17 -7.94 -19.22
N ASN A 426 2.59 -7.03 -20.01
CA ASN A 426 3.25 -6.50 -21.21
C ASN A 426 4.51 -5.70 -20.89
N ILE A 427 4.51 -4.88 -19.83
CA ILE A 427 5.71 -4.17 -19.34
C ILE A 427 6.74 -5.18 -18.82
N LEU A 428 6.31 -6.22 -18.09
CA LEU A 428 7.21 -7.25 -17.60
C LEU A 428 7.85 -8.04 -18.74
N TYR A 429 7.11 -8.29 -19.81
CA TYR A 429 7.64 -8.88 -21.04
C TYR A 429 8.68 -7.96 -21.72
N PHE A 430 8.44 -6.64 -21.77
CA PHE A 430 9.45 -5.67 -22.21
C PHE A 430 10.73 -5.77 -21.36
N CYS A 431 10.57 -5.84 -20.03
CA CYS A 431 11.70 -6.04 -19.12
C CYS A 431 12.48 -7.32 -19.42
N HIS A 432 11.79 -8.42 -19.71
CA HIS A 432 12.42 -9.69 -20.04
C HIS A 432 13.23 -9.62 -21.34
N ARG A 433 12.64 -9.07 -22.42
CA ARG A 433 13.28 -8.98 -23.73
C ARG A 433 14.50 -8.07 -23.72
N HIS A 434 14.44 -6.96 -22.99
CA HIS A 434 15.48 -5.94 -23.00
C HIS A 434 16.32 -5.91 -21.72
N LYS A 435 16.35 -7.01 -20.94
CA LYS A 435 17.00 -7.06 -19.62
C LYS A 435 18.40 -6.47 -19.59
N GLU A 436 19.23 -6.72 -20.60
CA GLU A 436 20.61 -6.23 -20.69
C GLU A 436 20.70 -4.70 -20.76
N LYS A 437 19.72 -4.03 -21.39
CA LYS A 437 19.64 -2.55 -21.47
C LYS A 437 19.01 -1.92 -20.23
N LEU A 438 18.43 -2.71 -19.32
CA LEU A 438 17.57 -2.22 -18.25
C LEU A 438 18.16 -2.36 -16.84
N LYS A 439 19.28 -3.07 -16.65
CA LYS A 439 19.87 -3.38 -15.33
C LYS A 439 20.13 -2.15 -14.46
N GLU A 440 20.51 -1.02 -15.06
CA GLU A 440 20.81 0.24 -14.37
C GLU A 440 19.66 1.25 -14.43
N THR A 441 18.51 0.82 -14.94
CA THR A 441 17.34 1.68 -15.08
C THR A 441 16.37 1.50 -13.93
N SER A 442 15.48 2.48 -13.83
CA SER A 442 14.28 2.48 -13.01
C SER A 442 13.41 1.21 -13.16
N LEU A 443 13.32 0.65 -14.38
CA LEU A 443 12.60 -0.59 -14.63
C LEU A 443 13.25 -1.84 -14.02
N ALA A 444 14.51 -1.81 -13.58
CA ALA A 444 15.15 -2.95 -12.90
C ALA A 444 14.41 -3.34 -11.59
N ILE A 445 13.68 -2.39 -11.00
CA ILE A 445 12.84 -2.61 -9.81
C ILE A 445 11.62 -3.48 -10.17
N PHE A 446 11.09 -3.33 -11.38
CA PHE A 446 9.77 -3.82 -11.75
C PHE A 446 9.63 -5.36 -11.70
N PRO A 447 10.56 -6.19 -12.19
CA PRO A 447 10.43 -7.65 -12.13
C PRO A 447 10.28 -8.21 -10.72
N TYR A 448 11.12 -7.76 -9.77
CA TYR A 448 11.07 -8.22 -8.39
C TYR A 448 9.88 -7.62 -7.63
N LEU A 449 9.48 -6.40 -7.98
CA LEU A 449 8.28 -5.79 -7.43
C LEU A 449 7.03 -6.52 -7.90
N MET A 450 6.97 -6.94 -9.17
CA MET A 450 5.89 -7.78 -9.69
C MET A 450 5.80 -9.11 -8.93
N LEU A 451 6.93 -9.75 -8.61
CA LEU A 451 6.95 -10.97 -7.80
C LEU A 451 6.37 -10.75 -6.39
N THR A 452 6.70 -9.62 -5.75
CA THR A 452 6.13 -9.21 -4.47
C THR A 452 4.62 -8.91 -4.60
N TYR A 453 4.21 -8.18 -5.64
CA TYR A 453 2.84 -7.78 -5.87
C TYR A 453 1.88 -8.96 -6.06
N ILE A 454 2.28 -9.98 -6.83
CA ILE A 454 1.40 -11.12 -7.14
C ILE A 454 1.26 -12.13 -5.99
N ARG A 455 2.02 -11.98 -4.89
CA ARG A 455 2.09 -12.97 -3.80
C ARG A 455 0.73 -13.33 -3.21
N GLU A 456 -0.14 -12.33 -3.05
CA GLU A 456 -1.46 -12.48 -2.44
C GLU A 456 -2.61 -12.30 -3.45
N ARG A 457 -2.29 -12.20 -4.74
CA ARG A 457 -3.25 -11.92 -5.80
C ARG A 457 -3.73 -13.21 -6.45
N LYS A 458 -5.02 -13.21 -6.84
CA LYS A 458 -5.62 -14.33 -7.59
C LYS A 458 -5.24 -14.22 -9.07
N ILE A 459 -4.29 -15.04 -9.51
CA ILE A 459 -3.81 -15.15 -10.90
C ILE A 459 -3.65 -16.61 -11.30
N SER A 460 -3.52 -16.89 -12.60
CA SER A 460 -3.24 -18.25 -13.11
C SER A 460 -1.81 -18.69 -12.80
N GLU A 461 -1.57 -20.01 -12.79
CA GLU A 461 -0.22 -20.55 -12.57
C GLU A 461 0.73 -20.21 -13.73
N GLY A 462 0.23 -20.12 -14.96
CA GLY A 462 1.01 -19.66 -16.12
C GLY A 462 1.53 -18.23 -15.95
N GLU A 463 0.66 -17.30 -15.54
CA GLU A 463 1.08 -15.92 -15.22
C GLU A 463 2.10 -15.88 -14.08
N ARG A 464 1.86 -16.67 -13.02
CA ARG A 464 2.76 -16.75 -11.87
C ARG A 464 4.15 -17.28 -12.26
N ASN A 465 4.20 -18.31 -13.10
CA ASN A 465 5.45 -18.88 -13.59
C ASN A 465 6.19 -17.88 -14.49
N PHE A 466 5.49 -17.18 -15.37
CA PHE A 466 6.10 -16.13 -16.18
C PHE A 466 6.74 -15.04 -15.30
N VAL A 467 6.02 -14.53 -14.29
CA VAL A 467 6.58 -13.51 -13.37
C VAL A 467 7.83 -14.01 -12.67
N ARG A 468 7.83 -15.27 -12.18
CA ARG A 468 9.00 -15.90 -11.57
C ARG A 468 10.17 -16.00 -12.55
N THR A 469 9.92 -16.52 -13.75
CA THR A 469 10.96 -16.68 -14.78
C THR A 469 11.62 -15.36 -15.14
N VAL A 470 10.84 -14.30 -15.33
CA VAL A 470 11.39 -12.98 -15.63
C VAL A 470 12.24 -12.46 -14.47
N ALA A 471 11.74 -12.53 -13.23
CA ALA A 471 12.50 -12.09 -12.06
C ALA A 471 13.79 -12.91 -11.85
N GLU A 472 13.76 -14.22 -12.03
CA GLU A 472 14.93 -15.08 -11.84
C GLU A 472 15.98 -14.94 -12.95
N SER A 473 15.58 -14.53 -14.15
CA SER A 473 16.48 -14.38 -15.30
C SER A 473 17.01 -12.96 -15.51
N PHE A 474 16.45 -11.96 -14.81
CA PHE A 474 16.73 -10.55 -15.08
C PHE A 474 18.21 -10.16 -14.85
N PHE A 475 18.81 -10.64 -13.76
CA PHE A 475 20.23 -10.42 -13.46
C PHE A 475 21.14 -11.61 -13.82
N LYS A 476 20.59 -12.72 -14.31
CA LYS A 476 21.40 -13.83 -14.83
C LYS A 476 21.97 -13.44 -16.19
N GLY A 477 23.30 -13.52 -16.31
CA GLY A 477 24.04 -13.37 -17.56
C GLY A 477 23.58 -14.36 -18.61
#